data_AF-A0A3R8MW88-F1
#
_entry.id   AF-A0A3R8MW88-F1
#
_cell.length_a   1.000
_cell.length_b   1.000
_cell.length_c   1.000
_cell.angle_alpha   90.00
_cell.angle_beta   90.00
_cell.angle_gamma   90.00
#
_symmetry.space_group_name_H-M   'P 1'
#
loop_
_entity.id
_entity.type
_entity.pdbx_description
1 polymer ?
#
loop_
_entity_poly.entity_id
_entity_poly.type
_entity_poly.pdbx_seq_one_letter_code
_entity_poly.pdbx_strand_id
1 'polypeptide(L)'
;MNTSLVNLRTTVNSATHEGHRDLLLQAALLAQGFAIDTEQTGRKASQKPRWRATSHDIDAQDIKHHLQELGFADHEFQIRMEFQRAWGCL
;
A
#
# COMPACT_ATOMS: atom_id res chain seq x y z
N MET A 1 6.83 -7.62 -26.54
CA MET A 1 6.02 -6.61 -25.84
C MET A 1 5.00 -7.38 -25.01
N ASN A 2 5.30 -7.63 -23.73
CA ASN A 2 4.38 -8.36 -22.86
C ASN A 2 3.26 -7.40 -22.43
N THR A 3 2.12 -7.49 -23.10
CA THR A 3 0.86 -6.92 -22.63
C THR A 3 0.40 -7.71 -21.40
N SER A 4 0.76 -7.25 -20.20
CA SER A 4 0.14 -7.78 -18.98
C SER A 4 -1.37 -7.58 -19.07
N LEU A 5 -2.11 -8.69 -19.13
CA LEU A 5 -3.58 -8.76 -19.22
C LEU A 5 -4.29 -8.20 -17.98
N VAL A 6 -3.53 -7.98 -16.90
CA VAL A 6 -3.99 -7.47 -15.61
C VAL A 6 -2.91 -6.54 -15.04
N ASN A 7 -3.29 -5.32 -14.69
CA ASN A 7 -2.49 -4.43 -13.87
C ASN A 7 -2.72 -4.78 -12.41
N LEU A 8 -1.65 -5.10 -11.70
CA LEU A 8 -1.68 -5.28 -10.25
C LEU A 8 -1.60 -3.91 -9.58
N ARG A 9 -2.36 -3.71 -8.52
CA ARG A 9 -2.18 -2.58 -7.63
C ARG A 9 -2.23 -3.08 -6.19
N THR A 10 -1.10 -2.99 -5.51
CA THR A 10 -1.01 -3.29 -4.08
C THR A 10 -0.97 -1.97 -3.33
N THR A 11 -1.88 -1.81 -2.39
CA THR A 11 -1.96 -0.65 -1.51
C THR A 11 -1.75 -1.08 -0.07
N VAL A 12 -0.96 -0.29 0.67
CA VAL A 12 -0.68 -0.53 2.08
C VAL A 12 -0.97 0.75 2.86
N ASN A 13 -1.67 0.62 3.98
CA ASN A 13 -1.88 1.72 4.92
C ASN A 13 -1.66 1.26 6.35
N SER A 14 -1.27 2.20 7.20
CA SER A 14 -1.23 1.98 8.64
C SER A 14 -2.60 1.64 9.20
N ALA A 15 -2.65 0.73 10.17
CA ALA A 15 -3.86 0.42 10.95
C ALA A 15 -3.89 1.17 12.28
N THR A 16 -2.73 1.49 12.86
CA THR A 16 -2.58 2.09 14.19
C THR A 16 -2.37 3.60 14.17
N HIS A 17 -2.16 4.22 13.00
CA HIS A 17 -2.29 5.66 12.71
C HIS A 17 -1.45 6.66 13.53
N GLU A 18 -0.65 6.26 14.51
CA GLU A 18 0.07 7.21 15.38
C GLU A 18 1.48 6.70 15.79
N GLY A 19 2.44 7.62 15.82
CA GLY A 19 3.76 7.43 16.45
C GLY A 19 4.92 7.07 15.52
N HIS A 20 6.09 6.83 16.12
CA HIS A 20 7.35 6.50 15.43
C HIS A 20 7.24 5.25 14.53
N ARG A 21 6.37 4.32 14.93
CA ARG A 21 6.15 3.06 14.22
C ARG A 21 5.54 3.24 12.84
N ASP A 22 4.67 4.23 12.69
CA ASP A 22 4.07 4.61 11.42
C ASP A 22 5.12 5.14 10.43
N LEU A 23 6.06 5.96 10.93
CA LEU A 23 7.18 6.46 10.11
C LEU A 23 8.12 5.34 9.67
N LEU A 24 8.39 4.36 10.53
CA LEU A 24 9.18 3.18 10.17
C LEU A 24 8.48 2.34 9.09
N LEU A 25 7.15 2.19 9.19
CA LEU A 25 6.37 1.47 8.19
C LEU A 25 6.42 2.19 6.83
N GLN A 26 6.25 3.51 6.82
CA GLN A 26 6.41 4.32 5.61
C GLN A 26 7.81 4.18 5.01
N ALA A 27 8.86 4.26 5.83
CA ALA A 27 10.25 4.10 5.36
C ALA A 27 10.50 2.71 4.75
N ALA A 28 9.99 1.65 5.37
CA ALA A 28 10.09 0.29 4.84
C ALA A 28 9.40 0.16 3.47
N LEU A 29 8.22 0.75 3.32
CA LEU A 29 7.46 0.73 2.06
C LEU A 29 8.16 1.53 0.96
N LEU A 30 8.73 2.70 1.27
CA LEU A 30 9.54 3.48 0.33
C LEU A 30 10.77 2.71 -0.14
N ALA A 31 11.45 2.00 0.77
CA ALA A 31 12.61 1.18 0.43
C ALA A 31 12.26 0.02 -0.53
N GLN A 32 11.02 -0.48 -0.44
CA GLN A 32 10.48 -1.47 -1.37
C GLN A 32 9.94 -0.84 -2.68
N GLY A 33 10.03 0.48 -2.87
CA GLY A 33 9.59 1.13 -4.10
C GLY A 33 8.08 1.43 -4.16
N PHE A 34 7.38 1.41 -3.02
CA PHE A 34 6.01 1.95 -2.97
C PHE A 34 6.04 3.48 -3.06
N ALA A 35 5.10 4.04 -3.81
CA ALA A 35 4.80 5.47 -3.77
C ALA A 35 3.89 5.79 -2.58
N ILE A 36 4.27 6.74 -1.73
CA ILE A 36 3.46 7.17 -0.59
C ILE A 36 2.70 8.44 -0.94
N ASP A 37 1.38 8.34 -0.89
CA ASP A 37 0.46 9.46 -1.09
C ASP A 37 -0.34 9.74 0.17
N THR A 38 -0.80 10.97 0.33
CA THR A 38 -1.82 11.29 1.34
C THR A 38 -3.20 10.99 0.77
N GLU A 39 -3.98 10.14 1.43
CA GLU A 39 -5.37 9.86 1.02
C GLU A 39 -6.25 11.09 1.28
N GLN A 40 -6.47 11.87 0.21
CA GLN A 40 -7.29 13.09 0.24
C GLN A 40 -8.75 12.83 -0.22
N THR A 41 -8.99 11.77 -0.98
CA THR A 41 -10.29 11.53 -1.63
C THR A 41 -11.33 10.97 -0.65
N GLY A 42 -12.50 11.60 -0.56
CA GLY A 42 -13.66 11.11 0.21
C GLY A 42 -13.64 11.43 1.70
N ARG A 43 -12.70 12.25 2.19
CA ARG A 43 -12.62 12.61 3.60
C ARG A 43 -13.21 13.98 3.89
N LYS A 44 -13.93 14.06 5.01
CA LYS A 44 -14.31 15.34 5.61
C LYS A 44 -13.04 16.03 6.11
N ALA A 45 -12.94 17.35 5.96
CA ALA A 45 -11.80 18.15 6.43
C ALA A 45 -11.43 17.95 7.92
N SER A 46 -12.33 17.38 8.72
CA SER A 46 -12.16 17.06 10.14
C SER A 46 -11.41 15.75 10.42
N GLN A 47 -11.16 14.90 9.41
CA GLN A 47 -10.44 13.64 9.59
C GLN A 47 -8.95 13.85 9.39
N LYS A 48 -8.12 13.28 10.28
CA LYS A 48 -6.65 13.32 10.13
C LYS A 48 -6.26 12.78 8.74
N PRO A 49 -5.32 13.43 8.04
CA PRO A 49 -4.76 12.88 6.81
C PRO A 49 -4.19 11.50 7.14
N ARG A 50 -4.54 10.47 6.35
CA ARG A 50 -3.85 9.18 6.41
C ARG A 50 -3.08 9.03 5.13
N TRP A 51 -1.89 8.49 5.24
CA TRP A 51 -1.10 8.13 4.10
C TRP A 51 -1.54 6.76 3.55
N ARG A 52 -1.20 6.51 2.30
CA ARG A 52 -1.40 5.25 1.60
C ARG A 52 -0.19 5.02 0.69
N ALA A 53 0.47 3.89 0.87
CA ALA A 53 1.51 3.42 -0.03
C ALA A 53 0.87 2.63 -1.18
N THR A 54 1.32 2.83 -2.42
CA THR A 54 0.85 2.10 -3.60
C THR A 54 2.05 1.56 -4.38
N SER A 55 1.99 0.29 -4.80
CA SER A 55 2.91 -0.33 -5.74
C SER A 55 2.14 -1.08 -6.82
N HIS A 56 2.73 -1.17 -8.02
CA HIS A 56 2.18 -1.91 -9.15
C HIS A 56 2.98 -3.19 -9.47
N ASP A 57 4.15 -3.35 -8.85
CA ASP A 57 5.11 -4.40 -9.18
C ASP A 57 5.25 -5.44 -8.07
N ILE A 58 4.63 -5.21 -6.90
CA ILE A 58 4.84 -6.00 -5.69
C ILE A 58 3.54 -6.69 -5.28
N ASP A 59 3.64 -8.00 -5.01
CA ASP A 59 2.55 -8.80 -4.48
C ASP A 59 2.28 -8.49 -2.99
N ALA A 60 1.02 -8.67 -2.57
CA ALA A 60 0.57 -8.46 -1.21
C ALA A 60 1.21 -9.46 -0.22
N GLN A 61 1.46 -10.69 -0.65
CA GLN A 61 2.09 -11.71 0.18
C GLN A 61 3.58 -11.43 0.37
N ASP A 62 4.27 -10.99 -0.68
CA ASP A 62 5.69 -10.65 -0.62
C ASP A 62 5.95 -9.47 0.33
N ILE A 63 5.18 -8.39 0.18
CA ILE A 63 5.32 -7.24 1.09
C ILE A 63 4.89 -7.60 2.51
N LYS A 64 3.88 -8.46 2.70
CA LYS A 64 3.48 -8.94 4.02
C LYS A 64 4.63 -9.68 4.71
N HIS A 65 5.27 -10.62 4.01
CA HIS A 65 6.40 -11.36 4.57
C HIS A 65 7.55 -10.43 4.94
N HIS A 66 7.89 -9.49 4.04
CA HIS A 66 8.94 -8.51 4.29
C HIS A 66 8.65 -7.64 5.54
N LEU A 67 7.42 -7.18 5.71
CA LEU A 67 7.02 -6.41 6.89
C LEU A 67 7.10 -7.26 8.17
N GLN A 68 6.74 -8.54 8.11
CA GLN A 68 6.88 -9.45 9.25
C GLN A 68 8.36 -9.69 9.62
N GLU A 69 9.26 -9.81 8.64
CA GLU A 69 10.71 -9.92 8.87
C GLU A 69 11.29 -8.67 9.54
N LEU A 70 10.76 -7.49 9.22
CA LEU A 70 11.07 -6.22 9.89
C LEU A 70 10.42 -6.09 11.28
N GLY A 71 9.69 -7.13 11.71
CA GLY A 71 9.06 -7.22 13.02
C GLY A 71 7.71 -6.49 13.10
N PHE A 72 7.07 -6.15 11.99
CA PHE A 72 5.71 -5.63 11.99
C PHE A 72 4.69 -6.75 12.19
N ALA A 73 3.73 -6.53 13.09
CA ALA A 73 2.61 -7.44 13.28
C ALA A 73 1.48 -7.18 12.28
N ASP A 74 0.71 -8.21 11.94
CA ASP A 74 -0.40 -8.13 10.97
C ASP A 74 -1.46 -7.07 11.31
N HIS A 75 -1.61 -6.71 12.59
CA HIS A 75 -2.57 -5.70 13.02
C HIS A 75 -2.04 -4.26 12.90
N GLU A 76 -0.76 -4.07 12.55
CA GLU A 76 -0.14 -2.73 12.39
C GLU A 76 -0.40 -2.15 11.00
N PHE A 77 -0.72 -2.98 10.00
CA PHE A 77 -0.90 -2.56 8.62
C PHE A 77 -2.08 -3.26 7.96
N GLN A 78 -2.64 -2.63 6.93
CA GLN A 78 -3.66 -3.22 6.07
C GLN A 78 -3.13 -3.22 4.64
N ILE A 79 -3.16 -4.39 4.01
CA ILE A 79 -2.79 -4.57 2.60
C ILE A 79 -4.05 -4.83 1.80
N ARG A 80 -4.23 -4.13 0.69
CA ARG A 80 -5.26 -4.41 -0.30
C ARG A 80 -4.62 -4.58 -1.65
N MET A 81 -4.95 -5.68 -2.31
CA MET A 81 -4.54 -5.95 -3.68
C MET A 81 -5.76 -5.83 -4.59
N GLU A 82 -5.62 -5.03 -5.63
CA GLU A 82 -6.64 -4.84 -6.66
C GLU A 82 -6.09 -5.34 -8.00
N PHE A 83 -6.87 -6.19 -8.67
CA PHE A 83 -6.58 -6.65 -10.02
C PHE A 83 -7.36 -5.78 -11.01
N GLN A 84 -6.68 -4.86 -11.68
CA GLN A 84 -7.29 -4.09 -12.76
C GLN A 84 -7.09 -4.83 -14.07
N ARG A 85 -8.17 -5.44 -14.57
CA ARG A 85 -8.19 -6.05 -15.91
C ARG A 85 -7.94 -4.97 -16.97
N ALA A 86 -6.93 -5.17 -17.81
CA ALA A 86 -6.62 -4.26 -18.92
C ALA A 86 -7.53 -4.55 -20.12
N TRP A 87 -8.81 -4.20 -20.04
CA TRP A 87 -9.70 -4.22 -21.20
C TRP A 87 -10.39 -2.88 -21.33
N GLY A 88 -9.96 -2.11 -22.34
CA GLY A 88 -10.84 -1.15 -22.99
C GLY A 88 -12.03 -1.88 -23.60
N CYS A 89 -13.16 -1.20 -23.69
CA CYS A 89 -14.38 -1.72 -24.31
C CYS A 89 -14.05 -2.34 -25.68
N LEU A 90 -14.49 -3.58 -25.92
CA LEU A 90 -14.80 -4.04 -27.27
C LEU A 90 -16.12 -3.42 -27.71
#